data_AF-A0A3Q9C2W7-F1
#
_entry.id   AF-A0A3Q9C2W7-F1
#
_cell.length_a   1.000
_cell.length_b   1.000
_cell.length_c   1.000
_cell.angle_alpha   90.00
_cell.angle_beta   90.00
_cell.angle_gamma   90.00
#
_symmetry.space_group_name_H-M   'P 1'
#
loop_
_entity.id
_entity.type
_entity.pdbx_description
1 polymer ?
#
loop_
_entity_poly.entity_id
_entity_poly.type
_entity_poly.pdbx_seq_one_letter_code
_entity_poly.pdbx_strand_id
1 'polypeptide(L)'
;MSHRDPPGIIAPHIPADDWRRAQATGQPVVVVVHDRTPNDPVWRRCLIPFAIAGAVVVGGWGLVFALCWLLDTAAHTATVIAGAAGPVSVGGVSLKLFGSKR
;
A
#
# COMPACT_ATOMS: atom_id res chain seq x y z
N MET A 1 53.74 4.76 -3.78
CA MET A 1 53.14 4.50 -2.45
C MET A 1 51.67 4.24 -2.67
N SER A 2 51.23 2.99 -2.52
CA SER A 2 49.83 2.60 -2.78
C SER A 2 49.01 2.86 -1.53
N HIS A 3 48.26 3.96 -1.51
CA HIS A 3 47.29 4.25 -0.46
C HIS A 3 46.15 3.24 -0.57
N ARG A 4 45.88 2.50 0.51
CA ARG A 4 44.75 1.57 0.58
C ARG A 4 43.62 2.31 1.29
N ASP A 5 42.54 2.57 0.57
CA ASP A 5 41.40 3.27 1.15
C ASP A 5 40.80 2.46 2.32
N PRO A 6 40.57 3.10 3.48
CA PRO A 6 39.99 2.43 4.64
C PRO A 6 38.52 2.06 4.38
N PRO A 7 38.03 0.93 4.92
CA PRO A 7 36.65 0.51 4.72
C PRO A 7 35.69 1.43 5.49
N GLY A 8 34.84 2.17 4.77
CA GLY A 8 33.82 3.05 5.34
C GLY A 8 33.21 4.02 4.31
N ILE A 9 32.21 4.80 4.72
CA ILE A 9 31.75 5.99 3.96
C ILE A 9 32.87 7.03 4.07
N ILE A 10 33.69 7.11 3.04
CA ILE A 10 34.72 8.13 2.93
C ILE A 10 34.00 9.41 2.46
N ALA A 11 34.15 10.49 3.22
CA ALA A 11 33.75 11.81 2.73
C ALA A 11 34.50 12.08 1.41
N PRO A 12 33.85 12.66 0.38
CA PRO A 12 34.49 12.89 -0.91
C PRO A 12 35.85 13.57 -0.74
N HIS A 13 36.92 12.89 -1.14
CA HIS A 13 38.26 13.46 -1.03
C HIS A 13 38.41 14.53 -2.11
N ILE A 14 38.80 15.73 -1.69
CA ILE A 14 39.18 16.79 -2.64
C ILE A 14 40.65 16.60 -2.96
N PRO A 15 41.04 16.42 -4.24
CA PRO A 15 42.45 16.30 -4.61
C PRO A 15 43.25 17.53 -4.15
N ALA A 16 44.46 17.30 -3.64
CA ALA A 16 45.29 18.37 -3.05
C ALA A 16 45.61 19.50 -4.04
N ASP A 17 45.74 19.18 -5.32
CA ASP A 17 46.02 20.16 -6.37
C ASP A 17 44.80 21.04 -6.67
N ASP A 18 43.59 20.46 -6.66
CA ASP A 18 42.34 21.21 -6.83
C ASP A 18 42.11 22.16 -5.64
N TRP A 19 42.42 21.70 -4.42
CA TRP A 19 42.38 22.53 -3.22
C TRP A 19 43.37 23.70 -3.29
N ARG A 20 44.63 23.43 -3.64
CA ARG A 20 45.67 24.47 -3.76
C ARG A 20 45.36 25.49 -4.84
N ARG A 21 44.83 25.04 -5.97
CA ARG A 21 44.40 25.92 -7.07
C ARG A 21 43.24 26.82 -6.65
N ALA A 22 42.24 26.25 -5.98
CA ALA A 22 41.10 27.01 -5.46
C ALA A 22 41.54 28.05 -4.43
N GLN A 23 42.46 27.70 -3.54
CA GLN A 23 43.02 28.61 -2.54
C GLN A 23 43.81 29.77 -3.18
N ALA A 24 44.58 29.50 -4.23
CA ALA A 24 45.39 30.51 -4.91
C ALA A 24 44.57 31.46 -5.80
N THR A 25 43.44 30.98 -6.34
CA THR A 25 42.64 31.73 -7.34
C THR A 25 41.32 32.27 -6.77
N GLY A 26 40.93 31.85 -5.58
CA GLY A 26 39.63 32.18 -4.97
C GLY A 26 38.44 31.53 -5.68
N GLN A 27 38.66 30.61 -6.63
CA GLN A 27 37.57 29.93 -7.33
C GLN A 27 36.96 28.80 -6.49
N PRO A 28 35.63 28.62 -6.51
CA PRO A 28 34.96 27.60 -5.74
C PRO A 28 35.19 26.18 -6.30
N VAL A 29 35.38 25.21 -5.42
CA VAL A 29 35.39 23.77 -5.77
C VAL A 29 34.00 23.20 -5.54
N VAL A 30 33.37 22.70 -6.60
CA VAL A 30 32.06 22.06 -6.53
C VAL A 30 32.23 20.54 -6.55
N VAL A 31 31.86 19.89 -5.45
CA VAL A 31 31.88 18.43 -5.33
C VAL A 31 30.47 17.90 -5.53
N VAL A 32 30.22 17.26 -6.68
CA VAL A 32 28.96 16.58 -6.95
C VAL A 32 29.09 15.12 -6.56
N VAL A 33 28.44 14.76 -5.47
CA VAL A 33 28.30 13.35 -5.07
C VAL A 33 27.00 12.84 -5.68
N HIS A 34 27.11 11.99 -6.70
CA HIS A 34 25.98 11.17 -7.09
C HIS A 34 25.88 10.05 -6.06
N ASP A 35 24.89 10.15 -5.16
CA ASP A 35 24.46 8.98 -4.41
C ASP A 35 24.12 7.91 -5.43
N ARG A 36 24.96 6.88 -5.51
CA ARG A 36 24.63 5.71 -6.30
C ARG A 36 23.34 5.20 -5.71
N THR A 37 22.31 5.15 -6.54
CA THR A 37 21.04 4.53 -6.23
C THR A 37 21.35 3.24 -5.46
N PRO A 38 20.73 2.98 -4.30
CA PRO A 38 21.01 1.78 -3.52
C PRO A 38 21.04 0.59 -4.48
N ASN A 39 22.03 -0.30 -4.35
CA ASN A 39 22.17 -1.56 -5.11
C ASN A 39 20.99 -2.54 -4.86
N ASP A 40 19.81 -2.02 -4.55
CA ASP A 40 18.59 -2.79 -4.50
C ASP A 40 18.33 -3.32 -5.91
N PRO A 41 18.16 -4.65 -6.06
CA PRO A 41 17.84 -5.22 -7.34
C PRO A 41 16.56 -4.55 -7.85
N VAL A 42 16.61 -4.00 -9.07
CA VAL A 42 15.51 -3.27 -9.74
C VAL A 42 14.18 -4.03 -9.61
N TRP A 43 14.25 -5.37 -9.60
CA TRP A 43 13.13 -6.27 -9.38
C TRP A 43 12.33 -6.00 -8.11
N ARG A 44 12.99 -5.70 -6.99
CA ARG A 44 12.34 -5.48 -5.70
C ARG A 44 11.49 -4.19 -5.72
N ARG A 45 11.96 -3.16 -6.42
CA ARG A 45 11.20 -1.90 -6.62
C ARG A 45 9.96 -2.09 -7.49
N CYS A 46 10.00 -3.01 -8.45
CA CYS A 46 8.83 -3.33 -9.26
C CYS A 46 7.85 -4.27 -8.55
N LEU A 47 8.34 -5.26 -7.80
CA LEU A 47 7.47 -6.25 -7.14
C LEU A 47 6.65 -5.67 -5.99
N ILE A 48 7.19 -4.73 -5.22
CA ILE A 48 6.48 -4.14 -4.06
C ILE A 48 5.12 -3.52 -4.45
N PRO A 49 5.02 -2.62 -5.45
CA PRO A 49 3.74 -2.03 -5.82
C PRO A 49 2.76 -3.08 -6.40
N PHE A 50 3.26 -4.08 -7.14
CA PHE A 50 2.43 -5.18 -7.62
C PHE A 50 1.88 -6.05 -6.49
N ALA A 51 2.70 -6.34 -5.48
CA ALA A 51 2.26 -7.08 -4.30
C ALA A 51 1.18 -6.31 -3.52
N ILE A 52 1.34 -4.99 -3.37
CA ILE A 52 0.33 -4.12 -2.73
C ILE A 52 -0.96 -4.13 -3.55
N ALA A 53 -0.88 -3.91 -4.87
CA ALA A 53 -2.04 -3.94 -5.75
C ALA A 53 -2.77 -5.29 -5.70
N GLY A 54 -2.03 -6.40 -5.74
CA GLY A 54 -2.58 -7.74 -5.61
C GLY A 54 -3.29 -7.97 -4.27
N ALA A 55 -2.67 -7.56 -3.16
CA ALA A 55 -3.26 -7.69 -1.84
C ALA A 55 -4.56 -6.89 -1.70
N VAL A 56 -4.62 -5.68 -2.26
CA VAL A 56 -5.84 -4.85 -2.25
C VAL A 56 -6.97 -5.49 -3.06
N VAL A 57 -6.66 -6.03 -4.24
CA VAL A 57 -7.68 -6.69 -5.08
C VAL A 57 -8.22 -7.95 -4.39
N VAL A 58 -7.35 -8.80 -3.87
CA VAL A 58 -7.75 -10.04 -3.17
C VAL A 58 -8.54 -9.70 -1.90
N GLY A 59 -8.08 -8.72 -1.12
CA GLY A 59 -8.79 -8.26 0.08
C GLY A 59 -10.15 -7.64 -0.24
N GLY A 60 -10.23 -6.82 -1.28
CA GLY A 60 -11.47 -6.19 -1.73
C GLY A 60 -12.51 -7.21 -2.18
N TRP A 61 -12.12 -8.19 -3.01
CA TRP A 61 -13.01 -9.29 -3.40
C TRP A 61 -13.42 -10.14 -2.19
N GLY A 62 -12.50 -10.44 -1.28
CA GLY A 62 -12.81 -11.15 -0.04
C GLY A 62 -13.86 -10.44 0.81
N LEU A 63 -13.77 -9.11 0.92
CA LEU A 63 -14.78 -8.30 1.63
C LEU A 63 -16.15 -8.37 0.95
N VAL A 64 -16.19 -8.28 -0.38
CA VAL A 64 -17.44 -8.39 -1.16
C VAL A 64 -18.06 -9.77 -0.97
N PHE A 65 -17.26 -10.84 -1.08
CA PHE A 65 -17.73 -12.20 -0.82
C PHE A 65 -18.27 -12.38 0.59
N ALA A 66 -17.56 -11.87 1.60
CA ALA A 66 -18.00 -11.93 2.99
C ALA A 66 -19.33 -11.18 3.20
N LEU A 67 -19.48 -10.01 2.58
CA LEU A 67 -20.72 -9.23 2.63
C LEU A 67 -21.87 -9.98 1.95
N CYS A 68 -21.66 -10.53 0.75
CA CYS A 68 -22.66 -11.33 0.06
C CYS A 68 -23.06 -12.56 0.87
N TRP A 69 -22.11 -13.25 1.49
CA TRP A 69 -22.38 -14.42 2.31
C TRP A 69 -23.17 -14.07 3.59
N LEU A 70 -22.84 -12.95 4.23
CA LEU A 70 -23.60 -12.45 5.38
C LEU A 70 -25.04 -12.08 4.98
N LEU A 71 -25.23 -11.46 3.82
CA LEU A 71 -26.56 -11.11 3.32
C LEU A 71 -27.36 -12.34 2.91
N ASP A 72 -26.74 -13.34 2.27
CA ASP A 72 -27.39 -14.58 1.87
C ASP A 72 -27.85 -15.39 3.10
N THR A 73 -27.00 -15.50 4.12
CA THR A 73 -27.37 -16.15 5.39
C THR A 73 -28.46 -15.38 6.13
N ALA A 74 -28.42 -14.04 6.15
CA ALA A 74 -29.49 -13.22 6.70
C ALA A 74 -30.81 -13.37 5.92
N ALA A 75 -30.77 -13.43 4.58
CA ALA A 75 -31.94 -13.63 3.75
C ALA A 75 -32.53 -15.04 3.93
N HIS A 76 -31.68 -16.07 4.02
CA HIS A 76 -32.11 -17.43 4.31
C HIS A 76 -32.80 -17.54 5.67
N THR A 77 -32.25 -16.92 6.71
CA THR A 77 -32.90 -16.92 8.03
C THR A 77 -34.19 -16.10 8.02
N ALA A 78 -34.23 -14.95 7.34
CA ALA A 78 -35.43 -14.13 7.22
C ALA A 78 -36.55 -14.85 6.45
N THR A 79 -36.23 -15.59 5.40
CA THR A 79 -37.21 -16.37 4.63
C THR A 79 -37.70 -17.59 5.39
N VAL A 80 -36.83 -18.28 6.14
CA VAL A 80 -37.22 -19.39 7.05
C VAL A 80 -38.13 -18.86 8.16
N ILE A 81 -37.80 -17.73 8.78
CA ILE A 81 -38.61 -17.13 9.83
C ILE A 81 -39.94 -16.61 9.27
N ALA A 82 -39.95 -15.94 8.11
CA ALA A 82 -41.18 -15.49 7.46
C ALA A 82 -42.08 -16.66 7.02
N GLY A 83 -41.48 -17.77 6.56
CA GLY A 83 -42.19 -18.99 6.20
C GLY A 83 -42.74 -19.75 7.42
N ALA A 84 -42.06 -19.69 8.57
CA ALA A 84 -42.46 -20.39 9.79
C ALA A 84 -43.37 -19.57 10.72
N ALA A 85 -43.27 -18.24 10.72
CA ALA A 85 -43.90 -17.39 11.75
C ALA A 85 -45.07 -16.52 11.24
N GLY A 86 -45.34 -16.44 9.93
CA GLY A 86 -46.20 -15.37 9.41
C GLY A 86 -45.54 -13.99 9.60
N PRO A 87 -46.26 -12.86 9.40
CA PRO A 87 -45.64 -11.54 9.23
C PRO A 87 -44.75 -11.16 10.42
N VAL A 88 -43.45 -11.04 10.17
CA VAL A 88 -42.44 -10.76 11.20
C VAL A 88 -42.52 -9.28 11.58
N SER A 89 -42.93 -9.01 12.82
CA SER A 89 -42.92 -7.67 13.42
C SER A 89 -41.65 -7.48 14.24
N VAL A 90 -40.87 -6.44 13.95
CA VAL A 90 -39.78 -5.97 14.83
C VAL A 90 -40.10 -4.53 15.24
N GLY A 91 -40.21 -4.29 16.55
CA GLY A 91 -40.39 -2.94 17.11
C GLY A 91 -41.76 -2.29 16.86
N GLY A 92 -42.83 -3.05 16.69
CA GLY A 92 -44.19 -2.52 16.53
C GLY A 92 -44.54 -2.01 15.13
N VAL A 93 -43.60 -2.03 14.18
CA VAL A 93 -43.89 -1.76 12.76
C VAL A 93 -44.14 -3.09 12.05
N SER A 94 -45.41 -3.48 11.96
CA SER A 94 -45.83 -4.58 11.08
C SER A 94 -45.90 -4.05 9.65
N LEU A 95 -44.92 -4.40 8.81
CA LEU A 95 -45.02 -4.24 7.36
C LEU A 95 -46.05 -5.23 6.82
N LYS A 96 -47.31 -4.81 6.81
CA LYS A 96 -48.43 -5.55 6.21
C LYS A 96 -48.37 -5.41 4.69
N LEU A 97 -47.53 -6.21 4.05
CA LEU A 97 -47.25 -6.16 2.61
C LEU A 97 -48.25 -6.97 1.77
N PHE A 98 -49.55 -6.91 2.09
CA PHE A 98 -50.62 -7.42 1.22
C PHE A 98 -51.81 -6.46 1.23
N GLY A 99 -51.77 -5.47 0.35
CA GLY A 99 -52.95 -4.73 -0.07
C GLY A 99 -53.82 -5.63 -0.95
N SER A 100 -54.95 -6.10 -0.41
CA SER A 100 -55.98 -6.77 -1.22
C SER A 100 -56.72 -5.72 -2.04
N LYS A 101 -56.34 -5.56 -3.31
CA LYS A 101 -57.21 -4.92 -4.30
C LYS A 101 -58.24 -5.95 -4.78
N ARG A 102 -59.46 -5.84 -4.27
CA ARG A 102 -60.70 -6.19 -4.97
C ARG A 102 -61.64 -5.02 -4.86
#